data_AF-A0A8E2DZG2-F1
#
_entry.id   AF-A0A8E2DZG2-F1
#
_cell.length_a   1.000
_cell.length_b   1.000
_cell.length_c   1.000
_cell.angle_alpha   90.00
_cell.angle_beta   90.00
_cell.angle_gamma   90.00
#
_symmetry.space_group_name_H-M   'P 1'
#
loop_
_entity.id
_entity.type
_entity.pdbx_description
1 polymer ?
#
loop_
_entity_poly.entity_id
_entity_poly.type
_entity_poly.pdbx_seq_one_letter_code
_entity_poly.pdbx_strand_id
1 'polypeptide(L)'
;MSTKHLLPPPGERVLPLPNAPWVVQEVGSAVFVILTARHLIRWQQEGRPGLECLLYISAFSLWWQEFYADWGCYLYYNPDFALLPWGSTLFTTPNKPWYVVTAYGWFYSAAFPRILKLSAAMRRRWPNMSNAVVLTITALIPFYFWNLLSADLLAFYTNWYQYLYTIGPAIQTSKGAMPYVYPAFPFVTFAPFTVWSIENRDSAGRTWFERWCGAEPHPKHFSGQIKQLFAWCVGLNIMYLCSLTVPLITVRLLFLPHSTVIP
;
A
#
# COMPACT_ATOMS: atom_id res chain seq x y z
N MET A 1 16.16 -9.51 27.21
CA MET A 1 16.54 -8.11 26.89
C MET A 1 15.34 -7.24 27.17
N SER A 2 15.43 -6.36 28.16
CA SER A 2 14.33 -5.47 28.56
C SER A 2 14.26 -4.29 27.58
N THR A 3 13.37 -4.37 26.60
CA THR A 3 12.97 -3.21 25.80
C THR A 3 12.07 -2.34 26.67
N LYS A 4 12.67 -1.41 27.43
CA LYS A 4 11.95 -0.25 27.95
C LYS A 4 11.46 0.54 26.74
N HIS A 5 10.28 0.19 26.23
CA HIS A 5 9.60 0.98 25.22
C HIS A 5 9.28 2.33 25.85
N LEU A 6 9.88 3.38 25.29
CA LEU A 6 9.61 4.77 25.61
C LEU A 6 8.19 5.10 25.11
N LEU A 7 7.17 4.60 25.80
CA LEU A 7 5.90 5.30 25.78
C LEU A 7 6.15 6.66 26.45
N PRO A 8 5.66 7.75 25.85
CA PRO A 8 5.74 9.05 26.51
C PRO A 8 5.10 8.95 27.91
N PRO A 9 5.62 9.68 28.91
CA PRO A 9 4.99 9.81 30.21
C PRO A 9 3.49 10.11 30.08
N PRO A 10 2.66 9.69 31.04
CA PRO A 10 1.25 10.06 31.06
C PRO A 10 1.07 11.57 30.89
N GLY A 11 0.34 12.00 29.85
CA GLY A 11 0.11 13.41 29.52
C GLY A 11 1.01 13.99 28.42
N GLU A 12 2.04 13.29 27.97
CA GLU A 12 2.87 13.69 26.84
C GLU A 12 2.35 13.13 25.50
N ARG A 13 2.46 13.94 24.44
CA ARG A 13 2.04 13.53 23.09
C ARG A 13 2.97 12.45 22.55
N VAL A 14 2.41 11.40 21.95
CA VAL A 14 3.17 10.34 21.25
C VAL A 14 3.92 10.89 20.04
N LEU A 15 3.31 11.83 19.32
CA LEU A 15 3.92 12.53 18.18
C LEU A 15 3.81 14.05 18.39
N PRO A 16 4.84 14.84 18.01
CA PRO A 16 4.70 16.28 17.85
C PRO A 16 3.67 16.63 16.78
N LEU A 17 3.33 17.92 16.64
CA LEU A 17 2.47 18.39 15.56
C LEU A 17 3.02 17.93 14.18
N PRO A 18 2.13 17.56 13.24
CA PRO A 18 2.55 17.15 11.91
C PRO A 18 3.11 18.36 11.17
N ASN A 19 4.30 18.21 10.57
CA ASN A 19 4.85 19.19 9.67
C ASN A 19 4.23 19.03 8.28
N ALA A 20 3.90 20.14 7.64
CA ALA A 20 3.34 20.17 6.28
C ALA A 20 2.17 19.18 6.04
N PRO A 21 1.17 19.07 6.94
CA PRO A 21 0.08 18.10 6.80
C PRO A 21 -0.78 18.38 5.54
N TRP A 22 -0.74 19.60 5.02
CA TRP A 22 -1.39 20.02 3.78
C TRP A 22 -0.87 19.28 2.53
N VAL A 23 0.35 18.72 2.57
CA VAL A 23 0.93 17.98 1.44
C VAL A 23 0.11 16.72 1.14
N VAL A 24 -0.27 15.95 2.16
CA VAL A 24 -1.07 14.74 1.96
C VAL A 24 -2.56 15.02 1.95
N GLN A 25 -3.04 15.94 2.79
CA GLN A 25 -4.46 16.23 2.88
C GLN A 25 -4.98 16.99 1.65
N GLU A 26 -4.30 18.08 1.26
CA GLU A 26 -4.80 18.95 0.19
C GLU A 26 -4.17 18.62 -1.15
N VAL A 27 -2.83 18.61 -1.23
CA VAL A 27 -2.13 18.33 -2.49
C VAL A 27 -2.35 16.88 -2.92
N GLY A 28 -2.26 15.92 -1.99
CA GLY A 28 -2.56 14.51 -2.27
C GLY A 28 -3.99 14.31 -2.80
N SER A 29 -4.98 14.98 -2.20
CA SER A 29 -6.36 14.93 -2.68
C SER A 29 -6.55 15.60 -4.04
N ALA A 30 -5.88 16.74 -4.30
CA ALA A 30 -5.90 17.38 -5.61
C ALA A 30 -5.28 16.48 -6.70
N VAL A 31 -4.15 15.83 -6.40
CA VAL A 31 -3.52 14.84 -7.29
C VAL A 31 -4.47 13.68 -7.57
N PHE A 32 -5.17 13.17 -6.55
CA PHE A 32 -6.18 12.12 -6.71
C PHE A 32 -7.32 12.55 -7.65
N VAL A 33 -7.85 13.78 -7.51
CA VAL A 33 -8.91 14.28 -8.39
C VAL A 33 -8.40 14.39 -9.84
N ILE A 34 -7.20 14.93 -10.05
CA ILE A 34 -6.59 15.08 -11.37
C ILE A 34 -6.36 13.71 -12.04
N LEU A 35 -5.82 12.74 -11.30
CA LEU A 35 -5.58 11.39 -11.82
C LEU A 35 -6.88 10.66 -12.12
N THR A 36 -7.89 10.78 -11.25
CA THR A 36 -9.24 10.25 -11.49
C THR A 36 -9.80 10.80 -12.80
N ALA A 37 -9.80 12.13 -12.97
CA ALA A 37 -10.29 12.76 -14.19
C ALA A 37 -9.53 12.28 -15.43
N ARG A 38 -8.19 12.22 -15.38
CA ARG A 38 -7.36 11.71 -16.46
C ARG A 38 -7.70 10.27 -16.83
N HIS A 39 -7.89 9.39 -15.86
CA HIS A 39 -8.23 7.98 -16.11
C HIS A 39 -9.64 7.81 -16.69
N LEU A 40 -10.61 8.59 -16.22
CA LEU A 40 -11.98 8.57 -16.76
C LEU A 40 -12.05 9.11 -18.19
N ILE A 41 -11.35 10.22 -18.49
CA ILE A 41 -11.27 10.77 -19.85
C ILE A 41 -10.66 9.73 -20.80
N ARG A 42 -9.54 9.10 -20.40
CA ARG A 42 -8.90 8.06 -21.22
C ARG A 42 -9.79 6.83 -21.40
N TRP A 43 -10.48 6.40 -20.35
CA TRP A 43 -11.45 5.31 -20.46
C TRP A 43 -12.52 5.66 -21.50
N GLN A 44 -13.11 6.85 -21.43
CA GLN A 44 -14.11 7.30 -22.40
C GLN A 44 -13.56 7.34 -23.83
N GLN A 45 -12.35 7.87 -24.03
CA GLN A 45 -11.70 7.96 -25.35
C GLN A 45 -11.33 6.59 -25.93
N GLU A 46 -10.83 5.68 -25.09
CA GLU A 46 -10.41 4.33 -25.50
C GLU A 46 -11.58 3.34 -25.55
N GLY A 47 -12.77 3.74 -25.07
CA GLY A 47 -13.98 2.93 -24.98
C GLY A 47 -13.91 1.80 -23.95
N ARG A 48 -12.84 1.72 -23.13
CA ARG A 48 -12.59 0.69 -22.12
C ARG A 48 -11.52 1.14 -21.12
N PRO A 49 -11.45 0.55 -19.89
CA PRO A 49 -10.41 0.90 -18.94
C PRO A 49 -9.06 0.29 -19.36
N GLY A 50 -8.02 1.13 -19.47
CA GLY A 50 -6.64 0.66 -19.63
C GLY A 50 -6.05 0.08 -18.34
N LEU A 51 -4.91 -0.63 -18.45
CA LEU A 51 -4.21 -1.24 -17.31
C LEU A 51 -3.92 -0.24 -16.18
N GLU A 52 -3.48 0.97 -16.51
CA GLU A 52 -3.20 2.01 -15.51
C GLU A 52 -4.46 2.43 -14.75
N CYS A 53 -5.61 2.51 -15.43
CA CYS A 53 -6.90 2.81 -14.82
C CYS A 53 -7.36 1.69 -13.88
N LEU A 54 -7.23 0.44 -14.33
CA LEU A 54 -7.56 -0.75 -13.53
C LEU A 54 -6.71 -0.81 -12.26
N LEU A 55 -5.40 -0.60 -12.37
CA LEU A 55 -4.49 -0.51 -11.23
C LEU A 55 -4.84 0.65 -10.29
N TYR A 56 -5.11 1.84 -10.83
CA TYR A 56 -5.46 3.02 -10.05
C TYR A 56 -6.71 2.81 -9.18
N ILE A 57 -7.82 2.38 -9.80
CA ILE A 57 -9.09 2.19 -9.08
C ILE A 57 -8.96 1.02 -8.09
N SER A 58 -8.30 -0.05 -8.50
CA SER A 58 -8.15 -1.24 -7.65
C SER A 58 -7.21 -0.98 -6.47
N ALA A 59 -6.14 -0.21 -6.66
CA ALA A 59 -5.29 0.22 -5.56
C ALA A 59 -6.00 1.21 -4.63
N PHE A 60 -6.78 2.14 -5.19
CA PHE A 60 -7.65 3.02 -4.39
C PHE A 60 -8.55 2.19 -3.47
N SER A 61 -9.10 1.07 -3.94
CA SER A 61 -9.97 0.21 -3.11
C SER A 61 -9.30 -0.48 -1.90
N LEU A 62 -7.98 -0.37 -1.74
CA LEU A 62 -7.23 -1.00 -0.64
C LEU A 62 -7.21 -0.16 0.65
N TRP A 63 -7.60 1.13 0.58
CA TRP A 63 -7.40 2.09 1.68
C TRP A 63 -7.92 1.62 3.04
N TRP A 64 -9.00 0.82 3.06
CA TRP A 64 -9.61 0.35 4.30
C TRP A 64 -8.78 -0.75 4.97
N GLN A 65 -8.06 -1.56 4.20
CA GLN A 65 -7.19 -2.60 4.72
C GLN A 65 -5.93 -2.03 5.37
N GLU A 66 -5.50 -0.85 4.95
CA GLU A 66 -4.32 -0.18 5.48
C GLU A 66 -4.40 -0.04 7.00
N PHE A 67 -5.55 0.38 7.55
CA PHE A 67 -5.69 0.54 9.00
C PHE A 67 -5.54 -0.78 9.77
N TYR A 68 -5.77 -1.92 9.12
CA TYR A 68 -5.57 -3.24 9.70
C TYR A 68 -4.11 -3.69 9.60
N ALA A 69 -3.48 -3.47 8.44
CA ALA A 69 -2.05 -3.68 8.25
C ALA A 69 -1.23 -2.83 9.24
N ASP A 70 -1.57 -1.55 9.35
CA ASP A 70 -0.93 -0.56 10.22
C ASP A 70 -1.09 -0.88 11.70
N TRP A 71 -2.25 -1.41 12.09
CA TRP A 71 -2.42 -1.97 13.43
C TRP A 71 -1.42 -3.12 13.64
N GLY A 72 -1.34 -4.07 12.69
CA GLY A 72 -0.40 -5.18 12.76
C GLY A 72 1.05 -4.72 12.95
N CYS A 73 1.45 -3.59 12.38
CA CYS A 73 2.82 -3.09 12.49
C CYS A 73 3.07 -2.02 13.57
N TYR A 74 2.11 -1.79 14.48
CA TYR A 74 2.21 -0.72 15.50
C TYR A 74 2.44 0.67 14.90
N LEU A 75 1.88 0.94 13.72
CA LEU A 75 1.90 2.27 13.14
C LEU A 75 0.90 3.16 13.89
N TYR A 76 1.41 4.27 14.40
CA TYR A 76 0.64 5.30 15.08
C TYR A 76 0.58 6.55 14.19
N TYR A 77 -0.58 6.81 13.59
CA TYR A 77 -0.82 8.06 12.87
C TYR A 77 -0.95 9.24 13.84
N ASN A 78 -0.52 10.41 13.36
CA ASN A 78 -0.68 11.65 14.10
C ASN A 78 -2.18 11.98 14.31
N PRO A 79 -2.64 12.22 15.54
CA PRO A 79 -4.04 12.51 15.82
C PRO A 79 -4.48 13.90 15.35
N ASP A 80 -3.55 14.81 15.05
CA ASP A 80 -3.86 16.18 14.59
C ASP A 80 -4.19 16.26 13.08
N PHE A 81 -4.23 15.13 12.37
CA PHE A 81 -4.79 15.07 11.01
C PHE A 81 -6.32 15.17 11.00
N ALA A 82 -6.92 15.52 9.86
CA ALA A 82 -8.33 15.26 9.64
C ALA A 82 -8.56 13.74 9.65
N LEU A 83 -9.33 13.24 10.62
CA LEU A 83 -9.58 11.82 10.81
C LEU A 83 -10.92 11.42 10.18
N LEU A 84 -10.98 10.20 9.67
CA LEU A 84 -12.23 9.54 9.32
C LEU A 84 -13.12 9.41 10.57
N PRO A 85 -14.45 9.54 10.44
CA PRO A 85 -15.39 9.23 11.53
C PRO A 85 -15.53 7.70 11.74
N TRP A 86 -14.47 6.94 11.46
CA TRP A 86 -14.36 5.51 11.69
C TRP A 86 -13.68 5.32 13.04
N GLY A 87 -14.50 5.15 14.07
CA GLY A 87 -14.05 4.95 15.45
C GLY A 87 -13.15 3.71 15.64
N SER A 88 -12.83 3.38 16.88
CA SER A 88 -12.01 2.21 17.17
C SER A 88 -12.74 0.90 16.88
N THR A 89 -12.16 0.06 16.05
CA THR A 89 -12.63 -1.31 15.78
C THR A 89 -11.49 -2.31 15.98
N LEU A 90 -11.83 -3.58 16.16
CA LEU A 90 -10.86 -4.65 16.36
C LEU A 90 -9.80 -4.62 15.24
N PHE A 91 -8.53 -4.68 15.63
CA PHE A 91 -7.37 -4.69 14.75
C PHE A 91 -7.24 -3.48 13.82
N THR A 92 -7.73 -2.30 14.20
CA THR A 92 -7.51 -1.07 13.42
C THR A 92 -6.70 -0.04 14.19
N THR A 93 -5.92 0.78 13.49
CA THR A 93 -5.24 1.92 14.13
C THR A 93 -6.23 2.84 14.84
N PRO A 94 -5.82 3.45 15.98
CA PRO A 94 -6.69 4.36 16.72
C PRO A 94 -7.03 5.61 15.91
N ASN A 95 -6.04 6.13 15.18
CA ASN A 95 -6.18 7.29 14.31
C ASN A 95 -6.23 6.83 12.85
N LYS A 96 -7.20 7.33 12.09
CA LYS A 96 -7.42 6.95 10.68
C LYS A 96 -7.49 8.20 9.80
N PRO A 97 -6.35 8.74 9.35
CA PRO A 97 -6.34 9.99 8.60
C PRO A 97 -7.13 9.89 7.30
N TRP A 98 -7.90 10.92 6.98
CA TRP A 98 -8.71 11.00 5.76
C TRP A 98 -7.86 10.87 4.49
N TYR A 99 -6.64 11.41 4.49
CA TYR A 99 -5.76 11.37 3.32
C TYR A 99 -5.39 9.95 2.88
N VAL A 100 -5.46 8.95 3.76
CA VAL A 100 -5.16 7.55 3.42
C VAL A 100 -6.13 7.04 2.33
N VAL A 101 -7.38 7.51 2.35
CA VAL A 101 -8.41 7.18 1.34
C VAL A 101 -7.93 7.57 -0.06
N THR A 102 -7.34 8.75 -0.22
CA THR A 102 -6.91 9.26 -1.53
C THR A 102 -5.46 8.86 -1.87
N ALA A 103 -4.62 8.62 -0.86
CA ALA A 103 -3.20 8.29 -1.02
C ALA A 103 -2.96 7.02 -1.85
N TYR A 104 -3.75 5.99 -1.58
CA TYR A 104 -3.57 4.67 -2.16
C TYR A 104 -3.70 4.65 -3.68
N GLY A 105 -4.67 5.40 -4.22
CA GLY A 105 -4.86 5.53 -5.66
C GLY A 105 -3.59 6.03 -6.36
N TRP A 106 -3.04 7.16 -5.90
CA TRP A 106 -1.88 7.78 -6.55
C TRP A 106 -0.53 7.12 -6.18
N PHE A 107 -0.37 6.60 -4.97
CA PHE A 107 0.88 5.96 -4.52
C PHE A 107 1.21 4.71 -5.36
N TYR A 108 0.25 3.80 -5.49
CA TYR A 108 0.46 2.55 -6.22
C TYR A 108 0.37 2.72 -7.74
N SER A 109 -0.49 3.62 -8.24
CA SER A 109 -0.52 3.95 -9.68
C SER A 109 0.74 4.68 -10.14
N ALA A 110 1.47 5.35 -9.25
CA ALA A 110 2.80 5.85 -9.55
C ALA A 110 3.81 4.68 -9.63
N ALA A 111 3.81 3.76 -8.66
CA ALA A 111 4.81 2.70 -8.59
C ALA A 111 4.64 1.63 -9.68
N PHE A 112 3.45 1.03 -9.79
CA PHE A 112 3.25 -0.19 -10.59
C PHE A 112 3.50 -0.05 -12.09
N PRO A 113 3.04 1.00 -12.80
CA PRO A 113 3.33 1.15 -14.22
C PRO A 113 4.84 1.24 -14.51
N ARG A 114 5.63 1.83 -13.60
CA ARG A 114 7.09 1.92 -13.73
C ARG A 114 7.74 0.56 -13.50
N ILE A 115 7.32 -0.14 -12.46
CA ILE A 115 7.78 -1.50 -12.16
C ILE A 115 7.46 -2.46 -13.31
N LEU A 116 6.24 -2.40 -13.86
CA LEU A 116 5.82 -3.24 -15.00
C LEU A 116 6.61 -2.93 -16.26
N LYS A 117 6.87 -1.65 -16.56
CA LYS A 117 7.74 -1.25 -17.68
C LYS A 117 9.16 -1.74 -17.50
N LEU A 118 9.71 -1.65 -16.29
CA LEU A 118 11.04 -2.14 -15.95
C LEU A 118 11.12 -3.66 -16.09
N SER A 119 10.14 -4.39 -15.56
CA SER A 119 10.03 -5.85 -15.69
C SER A 119 9.95 -6.28 -17.16
N ALA A 120 9.09 -5.65 -17.96
CA ALA A 120 8.99 -5.93 -19.39
C ALA A 120 10.30 -5.60 -20.15
N ALA A 121 11.00 -4.53 -19.80
CA ALA A 121 12.31 -4.22 -20.38
C ALA A 121 13.36 -5.27 -20.02
N MET A 122 13.39 -5.70 -18.75
CA MET A 122 14.33 -6.71 -18.27
C MET A 122 14.10 -8.06 -18.94
N ARG A 123 12.84 -8.50 -19.07
CA ARG A 123 12.47 -9.75 -19.75
C ARG A 123 12.81 -9.76 -21.23
N ARG A 124 12.65 -8.61 -21.91
CA ARG A 124 13.09 -8.48 -23.32
C ARG A 124 14.60 -8.58 -23.46
N ARG A 125 15.36 -8.04 -22.49
CA ARG A 125 16.83 -8.05 -22.53
C ARG A 125 17.44 -9.39 -22.14
N TRP A 126 16.81 -10.10 -21.20
CA TRP A 126 17.25 -11.38 -20.65
C TRP A 126 16.09 -12.39 -20.54
N PRO A 127 15.65 -12.98 -21.67
CA PRO A 127 14.46 -13.84 -21.71
C PRO A 127 14.60 -15.14 -20.91
N ASN A 128 15.83 -15.61 -20.68
CA ASN A 128 16.10 -16.85 -19.93
C ASN A 128 16.28 -16.62 -18.42
N MET A 129 16.15 -15.38 -17.95
CA MET A 129 16.29 -15.07 -16.53
C MET A 129 15.09 -15.60 -15.75
N SER A 130 15.35 -16.24 -14.59
CA SER A 130 14.27 -16.79 -13.78
C SER A 130 13.31 -15.70 -13.30
N ASN A 131 12.03 -16.06 -13.17
CA ASN A 131 10.99 -15.14 -12.68
C ASN A 131 11.33 -14.55 -11.32
N ALA A 132 11.91 -15.35 -10.42
CA ALA A 132 12.31 -14.90 -9.09
C ALA A 132 13.32 -13.74 -9.19
N VAL A 133 14.38 -13.90 -10.00
CA VAL A 133 15.41 -12.87 -10.16
C VAL A 133 14.84 -11.60 -10.78
N VAL A 134 14.00 -11.72 -11.81
CA VAL A 134 13.34 -10.55 -12.44
C VAL A 134 12.49 -9.82 -11.40
N LEU A 135 11.60 -10.51 -10.70
CA LEU A 135 10.70 -9.89 -9.71
C LEU A 135 11.47 -9.27 -8.54
N THR A 136 12.55 -9.89 -8.07
CA THR A 136 13.41 -9.32 -7.04
C THR A 136 14.01 -7.98 -7.50
N ILE A 137 14.58 -7.94 -8.71
CA ILE A 137 15.27 -6.75 -9.21
C ILE A 137 14.30 -5.64 -9.63
N THR A 138 13.15 -5.99 -10.23
CA THR A 138 12.26 -4.99 -10.82
C THR A 138 11.10 -4.59 -9.94
N ALA A 139 10.67 -5.45 -9.01
CA ALA A 139 9.53 -5.20 -8.13
C ALA A 139 9.95 -5.06 -6.66
N LEU A 140 10.55 -6.09 -6.06
CA LEU A 140 10.85 -6.10 -4.62
C LEU A 140 11.79 -4.95 -4.23
N ILE A 141 12.96 -4.85 -4.87
CA ILE A 141 13.97 -3.84 -4.53
C ILE A 141 13.45 -2.41 -4.81
N PRO A 142 12.94 -2.09 -6.01
CA PRO A 142 12.47 -0.73 -6.28
C PRO A 142 11.29 -0.32 -5.41
N PHE A 143 10.38 -1.26 -5.11
CA PHE A 143 9.24 -0.96 -4.24
C PHE A 143 9.65 -0.78 -2.77
N TYR A 144 10.65 -1.53 -2.29
CA TYR A 144 11.26 -1.27 -0.98
C TYR A 144 11.82 0.14 -0.87
N PHE A 145 12.61 0.57 -1.85
CA PHE A 145 13.14 1.94 -1.85
C PHE A 145 12.05 2.99 -2.02
N TRP A 146 11.03 2.73 -2.85
CA TRP A 146 9.88 3.59 -2.97
C TRP A 146 9.18 3.78 -1.62
N ASN A 147 8.89 2.70 -0.89
CA ASN A 147 8.29 2.79 0.45
C ASN A 147 9.19 3.53 1.43
N LEU A 148 10.46 3.14 1.52
CA LEU A 148 11.40 3.74 2.45
C LEU A 148 11.53 5.25 2.24
N LEU A 149 11.60 5.71 0.98
CA LEU A 149 11.80 7.13 0.67
C LEU A 149 10.52 7.95 0.75
N SER A 150 9.42 7.44 0.20
CA SER A 150 8.18 8.22 0.04
C SER A 150 7.22 8.11 1.23
N ALA A 151 7.33 7.02 2.00
CA ALA A 151 6.49 6.77 3.16
C ALA A 151 7.30 6.93 4.44
N ASP A 152 8.22 6.01 4.74
CA ASP A 152 8.86 5.92 6.06
C ASP A 152 9.77 7.13 6.36
N LEU A 153 10.65 7.49 5.42
CA LEU A 153 11.56 8.64 5.59
C LEU A 153 10.80 9.96 5.64
N LEU A 154 9.76 10.10 4.82
CA LEU A 154 8.95 11.31 4.82
C LEU A 154 8.21 11.46 6.14
N ALA A 155 7.52 10.40 6.60
CA ALA A 155 6.81 10.38 7.87
C ALA A 155 7.73 10.64 9.07
N PHE A 156 8.97 10.11 9.02
CA PHE A 156 9.99 10.35 10.02
C PHE A 156 10.35 11.84 10.18
N TYR A 157 10.45 12.60 9.07
CA TYR A 157 10.71 14.04 9.13
C TYR A 157 9.47 14.89 9.41
N THR A 158 8.30 14.40 9.00
CA THR A 158 7.06 15.19 9.04
C THR A 158 6.20 14.91 10.28
N ASN A 159 6.56 13.94 11.11
CA ASN A 159 5.74 13.46 12.22
C ASN A 159 4.34 12.99 11.78
N TRP A 160 4.17 12.51 10.54
CA TRP A 160 2.86 12.08 10.04
C TRP A 160 2.40 10.77 10.68
N TYR A 161 3.32 9.85 10.88
CA TYR A 161 3.12 8.63 11.64
C TYR A 161 4.48 8.11 12.12
N GLN A 162 4.46 7.11 13.00
CA GLN A 162 5.65 6.38 13.40
C GLN A 162 5.32 4.95 13.80
N TYR A 163 6.32 4.07 13.76
CA TYR A 163 6.19 2.72 14.30
C TYR A 163 6.62 2.71 15.78
N LEU A 164 5.73 2.22 16.65
CA LEU A 164 6.00 2.12 18.09
C LEU A 164 6.79 0.85 18.45
N TYR A 165 6.77 -0.15 17.57
CA TYR A 165 7.50 -1.40 17.72
C TYR A 165 8.13 -1.79 16.39
N THR A 166 9.37 -2.26 16.42
CA THR A 166 10.11 -2.69 15.24
C THR A 166 10.90 -3.97 15.54
N ILE A 167 11.07 -4.82 14.53
CA ILE A 167 11.93 -6.00 14.60
C ILE A 167 13.09 -5.79 13.61
N GLY A 168 14.31 -6.02 14.08
CA GLY A 168 15.53 -5.89 13.29
C GLY A 168 16.11 -4.47 13.31
N PRO A 169 17.05 -4.18 12.38
CA PRO A 169 17.69 -2.87 12.28
C PRO A 169 16.67 -1.73 12.06
N ALA A 170 16.84 -0.64 12.80
CA ALA A 170 16.03 0.56 12.69
C ALA A 170 16.84 1.80 13.10
N ILE A 171 16.54 2.95 12.52
CA ILE A 171 16.99 4.24 13.07
C ILE A 171 16.06 4.60 14.22
N GLN A 172 16.61 4.66 15.43
CA GLN A 172 15.88 5.03 16.64
C GLN A 172 15.99 6.53 16.90
N THR A 173 14.89 7.16 17.28
CA THR A 173 14.85 8.55 17.74
C THR A 173 14.01 8.68 18.99
N SER A 174 14.02 9.87 19.60
CA SER A 174 13.11 10.21 20.70
C SER A 174 11.64 10.21 20.31
N LYS A 175 11.31 10.25 19.01
CA LYS A 175 9.94 10.23 18.52
C LYS A 175 9.48 8.79 18.29
N GLY A 176 10.29 8.00 17.60
CA GLY A 176 10.01 6.60 17.31
C GLY A 176 11.11 5.95 16.46
N ALA A 177 10.77 4.83 15.82
CA ALA A 177 11.69 4.06 15.00
C ALA A 177 11.36 4.16 13.50
N MET A 178 12.40 4.26 12.66
CA MET A 178 12.32 4.02 11.21
C MET A 178 12.93 2.64 10.90
N PRO A 179 12.10 1.60 10.74
CA PRO A 179 12.57 0.22 10.54
C PRO A 179 13.08 -0.04 9.14
N TYR A 180 14.05 -0.97 9.03
CA TYR A 180 14.52 -1.50 7.75
C TYR A 180 14.00 -2.91 7.43
N VAL A 181 13.47 -3.63 8.43
CA VAL A 181 13.01 -5.01 8.25
C VAL A 181 11.53 -5.14 8.57
N TYR A 182 11.12 -5.04 9.84
CA TYR A 182 9.71 -5.07 10.19
C TYR A 182 9.19 -3.67 10.51
N PRO A 183 8.14 -3.17 9.81
CA PRO A 183 7.23 -3.90 8.91
C PRO A 183 7.53 -3.78 7.41
N ALA A 184 8.63 -3.14 7.02
CA ALA A 184 8.96 -2.89 5.63
C ALA A 184 8.93 -4.15 4.74
N PHE A 185 9.40 -5.30 5.24
CA PHE A 185 9.51 -6.52 4.46
C PHE A 185 8.15 -7.14 4.07
N PRO A 186 7.19 -7.37 4.98
CA PRO A 186 5.82 -7.72 4.60
C PRO A 186 5.22 -6.77 3.56
N PHE A 187 5.39 -5.46 3.75
CA PHE A 187 4.90 -4.42 2.84
C PHE A 187 5.41 -4.60 1.41
N VAL A 188 6.69 -4.95 1.26
CA VAL A 188 7.29 -5.02 -0.08
C VAL A 188 6.98 -6.30 -0.84
N THR A 189 6.45 -7.33 -0.19
CA THR A 189 6.04 -8.57 -0.88
C THR A 189 4.78 -8.39 -1.74
N PHE A 190 3.97 -7.37 -1.46
CA PHE A 190 2.78 -7.05 -2.25
C PHE A 190 3.11 -6.71 -3.71
N ALA A 191 4.22 -6.00 -3.93
CA ALA A 191 4.63 -5.59 -5.27
C ALA A 191 5.02 -6.76 -6.20
N PRO A 192 5.95 -7.67 -5.85
CA PRO A 192 6.27 -8.82 -6.68
C PRO A 192 5.07 -9.74 -6.87
N PHE A 193 4.18 -9.90 -5.88
CA PHE A 193 2.97 -10.70 -6.06
C PHE A 193 2.01 -10.08 -7.09
N THR A 194 1.82 -8.76 -7.03
CA THR A 194 1.00 -8.03 -8.00
C THR A 194 1.59 -8.10 -9.41
N VAL A 195 2.89 -7.87 -9.56
CA VAL A 195 3.58 -7.93 -10.85
C VAL A 195 3.52 -9.34 -11.45
N TRP A 196 3.83 -10.36 -10.65
CA TRP A 196 3.72 -11.76 -11.07
C TRP A 196 2.30 -12.08 -11.54
N SER A 197 1.28 -11.63 -10.81
CA SER A 197 -0.13 -11.86 -11.16
C SER A 197 -0.56 -11.21 -12.47
N ILE A 198 0.01 -10.03 -12.78
CA ILE A 198 -0.28 -9.28 -14.02
C ILE A 198 0.49 -9.85 -15.22
N GLU A 199 1.69 -10.37 -15.01
CA GLU A 199 2.52 -10.98 -16.06
C GLU A 199 2.09 -12.42 -16.37
N ASN A 200 1.59 -13.16 -15.37
CA ASN A 200 1.19 -14.56 -15.52
C ASN A 200 -0.26 -14.71 -16.02
N ARG A 201 -0.53 -14.14 -17.20
CA ARG A 201 -1.83 -14.21 -17.88
C ARG A 201 -2.03 -15.56 -18.58
N ASP A 202 -3.28 -15.98 -18.72
CA ASP A 202 -3.61 -17.16 -19.52
C ASP A 202 -3.51 -16.88 -21.04
N SER A 203 -3.80 -17.89 -21.86
CA SER A 203 -3.82 -17.78 -23.32
C SER A 203 -4.84 -16.77 -23.86
N ALA A 204 -5.88 -16.45 -23.09
CA ALA A 204 -6.85 -15.40 -23.42
C ALA A 204 -6.40 -14.01 -22.96
N GLY A 205 -5.27 -13.90 -22.26
CA GLY A 205 -4.76 -12.64 -21.71
C GLY A 205 -5.38 -12.26 -20.36
N ARG A 206 -6.07 -13.17 -19.66
CA ARG A 206 -6.70 -12.92 -18.35
C ARG A 206 -5.71 -13.16 -17.21
N THR A 207 -5.73 -12.28 -16.21
CA THR A 207 -5.11 -12.56 -14.91
C THR A 207 -5.87 -13.66 -14.16
N TRP A 208 -5.30 -14.19 -13.07
CA TRP A 208 -5.97 -15.22 -12.28
C TRP A 208 -7.29 -14.74 -11.65
N PHE A 209 -7.34 -13.48 -11.21
CA PHE A 209 -8.55 -12.90 -10.62
C PHE A 209 -9.61 -12.57 -11.68
N GLU A 210 -9.22 -12.19 -12.90
CA GLU A 210 -10.16 -12.08 -14.03
C GLU A 210 -10.77 -13.44 -14.35
N ARG A 211 -9.97 -14.53 -14.37
CA ARG A 211 -10.49 -15.89 -14.56
C ARG A 211 -11.47 -16.30 -13.48
N TRP A 212 -11.12 -16.06 -12.22
CA TRP A 212 -11.95 -16.47 -11.08
C TRP A 212 -13.29 -15.73 -11.05
N CYS A 213 -13.30 -14.44 -11.36
CA CYS A 213 -14.53 -13.66 -11.45
C CYS A 213 -15.26 -13.84 -12.79
N GLY A 214 -14.70 -14.59 -13.75
CA GLY A 214 -15.24 -14.75 -15.10
C GLY A 214 -15.28 -13.44 -15.90
N ALA A 215 -14.35 -12.52 -15.65
CA ALA A 215 -14.20 -11.27 -16.38
C ALA A 215 -13.44 -11.48 -17.69
N GLU A 216 -13.86 -10.75 -18.71
CA GLU A 216 -13.12 -10.67 -19.97
C GLU A 216 -11.94 -9.69 -19.79
N PRO A 217 -10.79 -9.94 -20.44
CA PRO A 217 -9.64 -9.05 -20.33
C PRO A 217 -9.82 -7.76 -21.14
N HIS A 218 -10.67 -7.78 -22.18
CA HIS A 218 -10.91 -6.65 -23.07
C HIS A 218 -12.41 -6.45 -23.37
N PRO A 219 -13.23 -6.16 -22.35
CA PRO A 219 -14.67 -6.05 -22.51
C PRO A 219 -15.05 -4.80 -23.31
N LYS A 220 -15.93 -4.98 -24.30
CA LYS A 220 -16.47 -3.87 -25.13
C LYS A 220 -17.72 -3.22 -24.52
N HIS A 221 -18.49 -3.98 -23.75
CA HIS A 221 -19.74 -3.51 -23.14
C HIS A 221 -19.48 -3.02 -21.71
N PHE A 222 -20.26 -2.04 -21.26
CA PHE A 222 -20.12 -1.43 -19.94
C PHE A 222 -20.23 -2.46 -18.80
N SER A 223 -21.17 -3.40 -18.86
CA SER A 223 -21.31 -4.47 -17.87
C SER A 223 -20.05 -5.34 -17.76
N GLY A 224 -19.41 -5.65 -18.89
CA GLY A 224 -18.13 -6.37 -18.92
C GLY A 224 -16.99 -5.56 -18.30
N GLN A 225 -16.96 -4.24 -18.53
CA GLN A 225 -15.96 -3.33 -17.94
C GLN A 225 -16.10 -3.21 -16.43
N ILE A 226 -17.34 -3.11 -15.92
CA ILE A 226 -17.61 -3.14 -14.48
C ILE A 226 -17.21 -4.49 -13.87
N LYS A 227 -17.50 -5.61 -14.55
CA LYS A 227 -17.09 -6.94 -14.11
C LYS A 227 -15.56 -7.08 -14.06
N GLN A 228 -14.86 -6.53 -15.05
CA GLN A 228 -13.40 -6.47 -15.04
C GLN A 228 -12.90 -5.64 -13.86
N LEU A 229 -13.43 -4.43 -13.68
CA LEU A 229 -13.03 -3.57 -12.57
C LEU A 229 -13.22 -4.25 -11.21
N PHE A 230 -14.36 -4.91 -11.01
CA PHE A 230 -14.65 -5.69 -9.82
C PHE A 230 -13.61 -6.81 -9.61
N ALA A 231 -13.29 -7.57 -10.67
CA ALA A 231 -12.29 -8.63 -10.60
C ALA A 231 -10.91 -8.10 -10.19
N TRP A 232 -10.52 -6.93 -10.69
CA TRP A 232 -9.26 -6.29 -10.32
C TRP A 232 -9.26 -5.79 -8.88
N CYS A 233 -10.35 -5.16 -8.41
CA CYS A 233 -10.49 -4.76 -7.02
C CYS A 233 -10.38 -5.97 -6.08
N VAL A 234 -11.10 -7.06 -6.37
CA VAL A 234 -11.03 -8.31 -5.60
C VAL A 234 -9.62 -8.89 -5.61
N GLY A 235 -9.00 -9.00 -6.78
CA GLY A 235 -7.65 -9.53 -6.94
C GLY A 235 -6.63 -8.77 -6.12
N LEU A 236 -6.59 -7.44 -6.23
CA LEU A 236 -5.65 -6.61 -5.47
C LEU A 236 -5.94 -6.65 -3.97
N ASN A 237 -7.21 -6.62 -3.55
CA ASN A 237 -7.55 -6.72 -2.13
C ASN A 237 -7.09 -8.04 -1.53
N ILE A 238 -7.22 -9.16 -2.25
CA ILE A 238 -6.75 -10.47 -1.77
C ILE A 238 -5.23 -10.51 -1.72
N MET A 239 -4.54 -10.01 -2.76
CA MET A 239 -3.08 -9.96 -2.74
C MET A 239 -2.57 -9.10 -1.58
N TYR A 240 -3.20 -7.97 -1.32
CA TYR A 240 -2.85 -7.08 -0.21
C TYR A 240 -3.12 -7.75 1.15
N LEU A 241 -4.29 -8.37 1.31
CA LEU A 241 -4.66 -9.14 2.51
C LEU A 241 -3.63 -10.22 2.83
N CYS A 242 -3.24 -11.01 1.82
CA CYS A 242 -2.31 -12.13 1.99
C CYS A 242 -0.84 -11.70 2.13
N SER A 243 -0.43 -10.61 1.49
CA SER A 243 0.97 -10.15 1.53
C SER A 243 1.26 -9.29 2.75
N LEU A 244 0.26 -8.56 3.23
CA LEU A 244 0.46 -7.50 4.19
C LEU A 244 -0.43 -7.62 5.43
N THR A 245 -1.74 -7.50 5.27
CA THR A 245 -2.68 -7.40 6.40
C THR A 245 -2.61 -8.61 7.34
N VAL A 246 -2.82 -9.82 6.79
CA VAL A 246 -2.81 -11.05 7.58
C VAL A 246 -1.42 -11.33 8.17
N PRO A 247 -0.31 -11.26 7.41
CA PRO A 247 1.02 -11.43 7.97
C PRO A 247 1.34 -10.47 9.12
N LEU A 248 1.05 -9.17 8.99
CA LEU A 248 1.35 -8.18 10.03
C LEU A 248 0.52 -8.42 11.29
N ILE A 249 -0.78 -8.67 11.16
CA ILE A 249 -1.64 -9.01 12.29
C ILE A 249 -1.14 -10.29 12.97
N THR A 250 -0.80 -11.32 12.19
CA THR A 250 -0.33 -12.60 12.71
C THR A 250 0.98 -12.44 13.47
N VAL A 251 1.95 -11.71 12.90
CA VAL A 251 3.24 -11.46 13.57
C VAL A 251 3.01 -10.73 14.89
N ARG A 252 2.15 -9.70 14.90
CA ARG A 252 1.81 -8.97 16.11
C ARG A 252 1.19 -9.85 17.18
N LEU A 253 0.17 -10.63 16.84
CA LEU A 253 -0.56 -11.47 17.79
C LEU A 253 0.31 -12.59 18.39
N LEU A 254 1.24 -13.15 17.60
CA LEU A 254 2.04 -14.29 18.02
C LEU A 254 3.34 -13.89 18.72
N PHE A 255 3.93 -12.75 18.38
CA PHE A 255 5.31 -12.44 18.75
C PHE A 255 5.53 -11.07 19.41
N LEU A 256 4.57 -10.14 19.34
CA LEU A 256 4.79 -8.76 19.77
C LEU A 256 3.96 -8.38 21.02
N PRO A 257 4.46 -7.46 21.86
CA PRO A 257 3.85 -7.15 23.14
C PRO A 257 2.58 -6.31 23.00
N HIS A 258 1.62 -6.44 23.91
CA HIS A 258 0.48 -5.54 23.96
C HIS A 258 0.92 -4.07 24.07
N SER A 259 0.20 -3.18 23.38
CA SER A 259 0.40 -1.73 23.44
C SER A 259 -0.84 -1.05 24.02
N THR A 260 -0.63 -0.08 24.91
CA THR A 260 -1.72 0.75 25.45
C THR A 260 -2.10 1.89 24.50
N VAL A 261 -1.22 2.24 23.57
CA VAL A 261 -1.44 3.32 22.58
C VAL A 261 -2.15 2.81 21.34
N ILE A 262 -1.82 1.59 20.91
CA ILE A 262 -2.49 0.88 19.81
C ILE A 262 -2.99 -0.43 20.42
N PRO A 263 -4.19 -0.45 21.04
CA PRO A 263 -4.71 -1.64 21.72
C PRO A 263 -4.94 -2.80 20.74
#